data_AF-I0K249-F1
#
_entry.id   AF-I0K249-F1
#
_cell.length_a   1.000
_cell.length_b   1.000
_cell.length_c   1.000
_cell.angle_alpha   90.00
_cell.angle_beta   90.00
_cell.angle_gamma   90.00
#
_symmetry.space_group_name_H-M   'P 1'
#
loop_
_entity.id
_entity.type
_entity.pdbx_description
1 polymer ?
#
loop_
_entity_poly.entity_id
_entity_poly.type
_entity_poly.pdbx_seq_one_letter_code
_entity_poly.pdbx_strand_id
1 'polypeptide(L)'
;MEPNSLTVLDLGDLTQAVTTYTNLSLAAVNDHVVKVSVMTEPYHWHYHPNSDETFIMIEGVLLIDLETETIELQPGQLVTIPKNRIHRTRPKGERSVNLTVEHSDIETVSVDGAGL
;
A
#
# COMPACT_ATOMS: atom_id res chain seq x y z
N MET A 1 -10.70 12.70 9.59
CA MET A 1 -11.57 11.51 9.59
C MET A 1 -12.09 11.36 11.00
N GLU A 2 -13.40 11.23 11.19
CA GLU A 2 -13.95 11.14 12.55
C GLU A 2 -13.51 9.82 13.21
N PRO A 3 -12.84 9.87 14.37
CA PRO A 3 -12.07 8.74 14.91
C PRO A 3 -12.91 7.55 15.39
N ASN A 4 -14.24 7.63 15.36
CA ASN A 4 -15.16 6.61 15.88
C ASN A 4 -16.40 6.43 14.97
N SER A 5 -16.18 6.04 13.72
CA SER A 5 -17.24 5.76 12.75
C SER A 5 -17.70 4.30 12.84
N LEU A 6 -19.01 4.06 12.98
CA LEU A 6 -19.63 2.73 12.85
C LEU A 6 -20.01 2.41 11.40
N THR A 7 -19.51 3.19 10.43
CA THR A 7 -19.79 2.98 9.01
C THR A 7 -19.04 1.76 8.50
N VAL A 8 -19.78 0.79 7.97
CA VAL A 8 -19.21 -0.34 7.23
C VAL A 8 -18.84 0.16 5.83
N LEU A 9 -17.59 -0.09 5.43
CA LEU A 9 -17.10 0.18 4.08
C LEU A 9 -16.98 -1.14 3.32
N ASP A 10 -17.63 -1.23 2.16
CA ASP A 10 -17.44 -2.34 1.22
C ASP A 10 -16.29 -1.98 0.27
N LEU A 11 -15.17 -2.71 0.36
CA LEU A 11 -13.97 -2.43 -0.44
C LEU A 11 -14.18 -2.76 -1.93
N GLY A 12 -15.05 -3.72 -2.25
CA GLY A 12 -15.40 -4.05 -3.62
C GLY A 12 -16.15 -2.89 -4.26
N ASP A 13 -17.21 -2.41 -3.62
CA ASP A 13 -17.99 -1.27 -4.11
C ASP A 13 -17.15 0.01 -4.24
N LEU A 14 -16.25 0.26 -3.28
CA LEU A 14 -15.36 1.42 -3.31
C LEU A 14 -14.37 1.41 -4.48
N THR A 15 -13.94 0.22 -4.91
CA THR A 15 -12.82 0.10 -5.85
C THR A 15 -13.22 -0.39 -7.24
N GLN A 16 -14.38 -1.02 -7.41
CA GLN A 16 -14.80 -1.68 -8.66
C GLN A 16 -14.82 -0.75 -9.89
N ALA A 17 -15.15 0.53 -9.71
CA ALA A 17 -15.21 1.52 -10.78
C ALA A 17 -13.90 2.30 -10.96
N VAL A 18 -12.90 2.07 -10.10
CA VAL A 18 -11.62 2.79 -10.11
C VAL A 18 -10.68 2.12 -11.11
N THR A 19 -10.30 2.88 -12.13
CA THR A 19 -9.47 2.42 -13.27
C THR A 19 -8.10 3.09 -13.36
N THR A 20 -7.77 3.98 -12.42
CA THR A 20 -6.49 4.68 -12.34
C THR A 20 -5.88 4.53 -10.96
N TYR A 21 -4.56 4.71 -10.87
CA TYR A 21 -3.86 4.67 -9.58
C TYR A 21 -4.54 5.60 -8.56
N THR A 22 -4.91 5.03 -7.43
CA THR A 22 -5.66 5.71 -6.37
C THR A 22 -5.22 5.14 -5.03
N ASN A 23 -4.92 6.01 -4.05
CA ASN A 23 -4.60 5.62 -2.69
C ASN A 23 -5.42 6.49 -1.73
N LEU A 24 -6.35 5.88 -0.98
CA LEU A 24 -7.34 6.58 -0.17
C LEU A 24 -7.27 6.12 1.29
N SER A 25 -7.15 7.05 2.22
CA SER A 25 -7.33 6.78 3.65
C SER A 25 -8.79 6.45 3.94
N LEU A 26 -9.03 5.26 4.50
CA LEU A 26 -10.37 4.74 4.81
C LEU A 26 -10.72 4.82 6.29
N ALA A 27 -9.75 4.53 7.17
CA ALA A 27 -9.94 4.53 8.62
C ALA A 27 -8.71 5.08 9.34
N ALA A 28 -8.91 5.77 10.45
CA ALA A 28 -7.88 6.07 11.43
C ALA A 28 -8.02 5.08 12.59
N VAL A 29 -6.92 4.47 13.02
CA VAL A 29 -6.86 3.51 14.12
C VAL A 29 -5.76 3.96 15.07
N ASN A 30 -6.13 4.64 16.15
CA ASN A 30 -5.17 5.29 17.05
C ASN A 30 -4.25 6.24 16.27
N ASP A 31 -2.94 5.98 16.30
CA ASP A 31 -1.87 6.68 15.59
C ASP A 31 -1.59 6.11 14.18
N HIS A 32 -2.37 5.12 13.71
CA HIS A 32 -2.24 4.52 12.39
C HIS A 32 -3.38 4.91 11.45
N VAL A 33 -3.15 4.73 10.16
CA VAL A 33 -4.15 4.86 9.10
C VAL A 33 -4.26 3.55 8.32
N VAL A 34 -5.50 3.17 7.99
CA VAL A 34 -5.79 2.12 7.02
C VAL A 34 -6.15 2.80 5.71
N LYS A 35 -5.41 2.47 4.66
CA LYS A 35 -5.66 2.95 3.29
C LYS A 35 -6.09 1.81 2.39
N VAL A 36 -6.78 2.14 1.31
CA VAL A 36 -6.96 1.26 0.16
C VAL A 36 -6.22 1.83 -1.03
N SER A 37 -5.43 0.98 -1.69
CA SER A 37 -4.73 1.30 -2.92
C SER A 37 -5.31 0.49 -4.06
N VAL A 38 -5.75 1.18 -5.11
CA VAL A 38 -5.99 0.61 -6.44
C VAL A 38 -4.77 0.96 -7.27
N MET A 39 -3.93 -0.02 -7.57
CA MET A 39 -2.68 0.19 -8.30
C MET A 39 -2.84 -0.27 -9.74
N THR A 40 -2.62 0.66 -10.68
CA THR A 40 -2.59 0.40 -12.13
C THR A 40 -1.23 0.71 -12.77
N GLU A 41 -0.29 1.18 -11.96
CA GLU A 41 1.07 1.53 -12.35
C GLU A 41 2.03 1.32 -11.17
N PRO A 42 3.35 1.23 -11.42
CA PRO A 42 4.34 1.18 -10.35
C PRO A 42 4.36 2.47 -9.53
N TYR A 43 4.54 2.33 -8.21
CA TYR A 43 4.99 3.44 -7.39
C TYR A 43 6.50 3.65 -7.58
N HIS A 44 7.05 4.75 -7.06
CA HIS A 44 8.49 4.99 -7.12
C HIS A 44 9.23 4.16 -6.06
N TRP A 45 10.55 4.03 -6.20
CA TRP A 45 11.38 3.42 -5.16
C TRP A 45 11.46 4.35 -3.96
N HIS A 46 11.17 3.81 -2.77
CA HIS A 46 11.11 4.61 -1.56
C HIS A 46 11.39 3.78 -0.31
N TYR A 47 11.55 4.47 0.82
CA TYR A 47 11.51 3.88 2.16
C TYR A 47 10.87 4.85 3.15
N HIS A 48 10.53 4.32 4.33
CA HIS A 48 9.95 5.09 5.42
C HIS A 48 10.86 5.06 6.65
N PRO A 49 11.42 6.20 7.09
CA PRO A 49 12.34 6.21 8.23
C PRO A 49 11.65 5.98 9.57
N ASN A 50 10.35 6.31 9.66
CA ASN A 50 9.60 6.39 10.89
C ASN A 50 8.42 5.40 11.01
N SER A 51 8.14 4.58 9.99
CA SER A 51 7.02 3.64 9.99
C SER A 51 7.38 2.32 9.33
N ASP A 52 6.92 1.23 9.91
CA ASP A 52 6.72 -0.01 9.14
C ASP A 52 5.45 0.16 8.29
N GLU A 53 5.35 -0.56 7.18
CA GLU A 53 4.19 -0.51 6.27
C GLU A 53 3.69 -1.93 6.00
N THR A 54 2.41 -2.18 6.26
CA THR A 54 1.81 -3.50 6.04
C THR A 54 0.88 -3.48 4.84
N PHE A 55 1.08 -4.41 3.91
CA PHE A 55 0.21 -4.63 2.76
C PHE A 55 -0.67 -5.86 2.99
N ILE A 56 -1.97 -5.75 2.74
CA ILE A 56 -2.94 -6.86 2.80
C ILE A 56 -3.66 -6.93 1.45
N MET A 57 -3.52 -8.06 0.76
CA MET A 57 -3.98 -8.17 -0.62
C MET A 57 -5.47 -8.54 -0.73
N ILE A 58 -6.21 -7.82 -1.57
CA ILE A 58 -7.65 -8.02 -1.77
C ILE A 58 -7.97 -8.56 -3.18
N GLU A 59 -7.39 -7.98 -4.23
CA GLU A 59 -7.70 -8.35 -5.62
C GLU A 59 -6.46 -8.25 -6.53
N GLY A 60 -6.25 -9.23 -7.43
CA GLY A 60 -5.07 -9.27 -8.28
C GLY A 60 -3.81 -9.63 -7.50
N VAL A 61 -2.63 -9.29 -8.02
CA VAL A 61 -1.35 -9.61 -7.38
C VAL A 61 -0.51 -8.35 -7.29
N LEU A 62 -0.07 -8.03 -6.07
CA LEU A 62 0.88 -6.96 -5.83
C LEU A 62 2.30 -7.53 -5.84
N LEU A 63 3.17 -6.90 -6.61
CA LEU A 63 4.61 -7.17 -6.60
C LEU A 63 5.27 -6.11 -5.73
N ILE A 64 6.08 -6.56 -4.77
CA ILE A 64 6.89 -5.70 -3.92
C ILE A 64 8.34 -6.01 -4.26
N ASP A 65 8.93 -5.15 -5.07
CA ASP A 65 10.35 -5.22 -5.39
C ASP A 65 11.16 -4.71 -4.19
N LEU A 66 12.13 -5.50 -3.77
CA LEU A 66 13.19 -5.17 -2.84
C LEU A 66 14.51 -5.08 -3.62
N GLU A 67 15.58 -4.68 -2.95
CA GLU A 67 16.91 -4.55 -3.59
C GLU A 67 17.40 -5.85 -4.26
N THR A 68 17.08 -7.01 -3.69
CA THR A 68 17.62 -8.31 -4.12
C THR A 68 16.57 -9.32 -4.57
N GLU A 69 15.30 -9.03 -4.37
CA GLU A 69 14.22 -9.98 -4.63
C GLU A 69 12.88 -9.27 -4.88
N THR A 70 11.90 -10.01 -5.40
CA THR A 70 10.53 -9.51 -5.54
C THR A 70 9.60 -10.46 -4.80
N ILE A 71 8.81 -9.92 -3.90
CA ILE A 71 7.72 -10.64 -3.24
C ILE A 71 6.49 -10.56 -4.14
N GLU A 72 5.87 -11.70 -4.46
CA GLU A 72 4.54 -11.74 -5.06
C GLU A 72 3.48 -11.97 -3.98
N LEU A 73 2.64 -10.97 -3.74
CA LEU A 73 1.59 -11.03 -2.73
C LEU A 73 0.23 -11.30 -3.40
N GLN A 74 -0.35 -12.47 -3.10
CA GLN A 74 -1.63 -12.96 -3.63
C GLN A 74 -2.81 -12.54 -2.73
N PRO A 75 -4.06 -12.51 -3.25
CA PRO A 75 -5.23 -12.18 -2.44
C PRO A 75 -5.34 -13.03 -1.17
N GLY A 76 -5.67 -12.38 -0.05
CA GLY A 76 -5.73 -13.01 1.28
C GLY A 76 -4.37 -13.16 1.98
N GLN A 77 -3.27 -12.75 1.35
CA GLN A 77 -1.95 -12.70 1.98
C GLN A 77 -1.64 -11.31 2.50
N LEU A 78 -0.73 -11.24 3.49
CA LEU A 78 -0.19 -9.99 4.00
C LEU A 78 1.33 -10.07 4.15
N VAL A 79 1.98 -8.91 4.08
CA VAL A 79 3.40 -8.75 4.41
C VAL A 79 3.63 -7.38 5.04
N THR A 80 4.56 -7.30 5.97
CA THR A 80 5.02 -6.04 6.57
C THR A 80 6.42 -5.72 6.07
N ILE A 81 6.61 -4.53 5.52
CA ILE A 81 7.89 -3.98 5.14
C ILE A 81 8.41 -3.15 6.31
N PRO A 82 9.55 -3.54 6.93
CA PRO A 82 10.11 -2.78 8.04
C PRO A 82 10.57 -1.39 7.60
N LYS A 83 10.52 -0.42 8.51
CA LYS A 83 11.08 0.92 8.33
C LYS A 83 12.52 0.88 7.81
N ASN A 84 12.88 1.86 7.00
CA ASN A 84 14.16 2.00 6.30
C ASN A 84 14.43 0.92 5.22
N ARG A 85 13.49 0.02 4.93
CA ARG A 85 13.63 -0.91 3.81
C ARG A 85 13.23 -0.23 2.50
N ILE A 86 14.19 -0.11 1.58
CA ILE A 86 13.94 0.39 0.22
C ILE A 86 13.10 -0.64 -0.52
N HIS A 87 11.99 -0.19 -1.10
CA HIS A 87 11.09 -1.05 -1.84
C HIS A 87 10.30 -0.27 -2.89
N ARG A 88 9.65 -1.02 -3.79
CA ARG A 88 8.74 -0.49 -4.80
C ARG A 88 7.56 -1.43 -5.00
N THR A 89 6.35 -0.90 -4.92
CA THR A 89 5.11 -1.63 -5.19
C THR A 89 4.67 -1.46 -6.64
N ARG A 90 4.17 -2.52 -7.28
CA ARG A 90 3.55 -2.47 -8.61
C ARG A 90 2.55 -3.61 -8.82
N PRO A 91 1.47 -3.42 -9.61
CA PRO A 91 0.60 -4.53 -9.97
C PRO A 91 1.35 -5.53 -10.88
N LYS A 92 1.09 -6.84 -10.72
CA LYS A 92 1.59 -7.87 -11.65
C LYS A 92 0.89 -7.81 -13.01
N GLY A 93 -0.40 -7.47 -13.01
CA GLY A 93 -1.22 -7.26 -14.21
C GLY A 93 -1.54 -5.78 -14.40
N GLU A 94 -2.67 -5.50 -15.05
CA GLU A 94 -3.14 -4.12 -15.28
C GLU A 94 -3.68 -3.44 -14.01
N ARG A 95 -4.09 -4.22 -13.01
CA ARG A 95 -4.72 -3.71 -11.79
C ARG A 95 -4.49 -4.65 -10.61
N SER A 96 -4.33 -4.07 -9.42
CA SER A 96 -4.35 -4.78 -8.15
C SER A 96 -4.95 -3.90 -7.04
N VAL A 97 -5.58 -4.51 -6.03
CA VAL A 97 -6.18 -3.81 -4.89
C VAL A 97 -5.64 -4.37 -3.58
N ASN A 98 -5.09 -3.52 -2.74
CA ASN A 98 -4.62 -3.88 -1.41
C ASN A 98 -5.08 -2.86 -0.37
N LEU A 99 -5.12 -3.29 0.89
CA LEU A 99 -5.07 -2.38 2.02
C LEU A 99 -3.61 -2.11 2.40
N THR A 100 -3.37 -0.92 2.92
CA THR A 100 -2.11 -0.54 3.56
C THR A 100 -2.40 -0.10 5.00
N VAL A 101 -1.59 -0.53 5.96
CA VAL A 101 -1.62 -0.04 7.34
C VAL A 101 -0.26 0.52 7.69
N GLU A 102 -0.26 1.76 8.17
CA GLU A 102 0.95 2.53 8.43
C GLU A 102 0.70 3.63 9.46
N HIS A 103 1.77 4.21 10.00
CA HIS A 103 1.68 5.36 10.91
C HIS A 103 1.03 6.55 10.19
N SER A 104 0.17 7.31 10.88
CA SER A 104 -0.59 8.41 10.28
C SER A 104 0.31 9.55 9.77
N ASP A 105 1.46 9.74 10.42
CA ASP A 105 2.49 10.72 10.05
C ASP A 105 3.68 10.04 9.34
N ILE A 106 3.42 9.03 8.52
CA ILE A 106 4.48 8.34 7.78
C ILE A 106 5.28 9.34 6.93
N GLU A 107 6.61 9.25 7.04
CA GLU A 107 7.53 9.95 6.16
C GLU A 107 7.91 9.02 5.00
N THR A 108 7.92 9.55 3.77
CA THR A 108 8.32 8.79 2.57
C THR A 108 9.52 9.47 1.93
N VAL A 109 10.62 8.75 1.80
CA VAL A 109 11.82 9.22 1.13
C VAL A 109 11.96 8.49 -0.20
N SER A 110 11.79 9.22 -1.30
CA SER A 110 12.02 8.71 -2.65
C SER A 110 13.51 8.49 -2.91
N VAL A 111 13.83 7.43 -3.66
CA VAL A 111 15.22 7.03 -3.99
C VAL A 111 15.55 7.28 -5.47
N ASP A 112 14.62 7.84 -6.24
CA ASP A 112 14.82 8.13 -7.67
C ASP A 112 15.96 9.16 -7.88
N GLY A 113 17.10 8.68 -8.41
CA GLY A 113 18.24 9.53 -8.83
C GLY A 113 19.59 9.25 -8.17
N ALA A 114 19.67 8.35 -7.18
CA ALA A 114 20.95 7.85 -6.65
C ALA A 114 20.99 6.34 -6.85
N GLY A 115 21.91 5.88 -7.71
CA GLY A 115 21.93 4.51 -8.25
C GLY A 115 21.74 3.41 -7.21
N LEU A 116 20.75 2.55 -7.49
CA LEU A 116 20.86 1.11 -7.22
C LEU A 116 21.76 0.50 -8.31
#